data_AF-A0A952PQK8-F1
#
_entry.id   AF-A0A952PQK8-F1
#
_cell.length_a   1.000
_cell.length_b   1.000
_cell.length_c   1.000
_cell.angle_alpha   90.00
_cell.angle_beta   90.00
_cell.angle_gamma   90.00
#
_symmetry.space_group_name_H-M   'P 1'
#
loop_
_entity.id
_entity.type
_entity.pdbx_description
1 polymer ?
#
loop_
_entity_poly.entity_id
_entity_poly.type
_entity_poly.pdbx_seq_one_letter_code
_entity_poly.pdbx_strand_id
1 'polypeptide(L)'
;MNKVESFNYLSRSQILAKRSAQVSKFTDLLQKPYEPNHFVFDQIVDNKPWWGMHGAFVFGEGKRSIEGPSEESRFVLNPYLLVAASSWSAEIWNKEKITEEDLRQPDFPFCWNPVSLRFSPKQKTVSATYDVSSFNRSLEKWQDKIIDKSPIDDFGLVAYNARDFGFNYIFVPVDQCTNVKNLNNAPGPTDIKQYIHCGNTCKYSGDCNNMSPAQEQIDHFKFTALPAEVKVLLWKQKPPSTQTSPDMTVFIKLH
;
A
#
# COMPACT_ATOMS: atom_id res chain seq x y z
N MET A 1 -11.76 -2.41 7.07
CA MET A 1 -10.81 -2.90 6.04
C MET A 1 -10.83 -4.42 6.03
N ASN A 2 -10.55 -5.05 4.88
CA ASN A 2 -10.48 -6.51 4.78
C ASN A 2 -9.21 -7.05 5.41
N LYS A 3 -9.30 -8.23 6.05
CA LYS A 3 -8.17 -8.91 6.66
C LYS A 3 -7.19 -9.35 5.58
N VAL A 4 -5.89 -9.31 5.89
CA VAL A 4 -4.83 -9.87 5.06
C VAL A 4 -4.95 -11.39 5.01
N GLU A 5 -4.52 -11.99 3.89
CA GLU A 5 -4.51 -13.43 3.71
C GLU A 5 -3.28 -13.87 2.90
N SER A 6 -2.93 -15.15 2.96
CA SER A 6 -1.87 -15.68 2.11
C SER A 6 -2.39 -15.89 0.68
N PHE A 7 -1.62 -15.41 -0.29
CA PHE A 7 -1.78 -15.71 -1.71
C PHE A 7 -0.77 -16.73 -2.23
N ASN A 8 0.06 -17.29 -1.35
CA ASN A 8 1.06 -18.27 -1.75
C ASN A 8 0.40 -19.42 -2.53
N TYR A 9 0.94 -19.67 -3.71
CA TYR A 9 0.53 -20.77 -4.60
C TYR A 9 -0.91 -20.68 -5.12
N LEU A 10 -1.58 -19.53 -4.98
CA LEU A 10 -2.85 -19.28 -5.68
C LEU A 10 -2.60 -18.95 -7.15
N SER A 11 -3.58 -19.23 -8.00
CA SER A 11 -3.60 -18.72 -9.37
C SER A 11 -4.02 -17.25 -9.39
N ARG A 12 -3.62 -16.54 -10.45
CA ARG A 12 -4.09 -15.21 -10.81
C ARG A 12 -5.61 -15.16 -10.83
N SER A 13 -6.27 -16.18 -11.39
CA SER A 13 -7.75 -16.22 -11.43
C SER A 13 -8.38 -16.27 -10.04
N GLN A 14 -7.81 -17.02 -9.10
CA GLN A 14 -8.29 -17.07 -7.71
C GLN A 14 -8.11 -15.72 -7.01
N ILE A 15 -6.97 -15.06 -7.23
CA ILE A 15 -6.67 -13.73 -6.66
C ILE A 15 -7.61 -12.67 -7.23
N LEU A 16 -7.82 -12.67 -8.54
CA LEU A 16 -8.74 -11.76 -9.21
C LEU A 16 -10.20 -12.01 -8.80
N ALA A 17 -10.60 -13.27 -8.59
CA ALA A 17 -11.93 -13.59 -8.06
C ALA A 17 -12.13 -13.01 -6.66
N LYS A 18 -11.13 -13.13 -5.78
CA LYS A 18 -11.16 -12.52 -4.43
C LYS A 18 -11.28 -11.00 -4.52
N ARG A 19 -10.49 -10.34 -5.37
CA ARG A 19 -10.57 -8.88 -5.61
C ARG A 19 -11.96 -8.47 -6.11
N SER A 20 -12.46 -9.12 -7.17
CA SER A 20 -13.78 -8.84 -7.74
C SER A 20 -14.90 -9.00 -6.72
N ALA A 21 -14.81 -10.00 -5.83
CA ALA A 21 -15.76 -10.20 -4.74
C ALA A 21 -15.73 -9.05 -3.70
N GLN A 22 -14.61 -8.34 -3.54
CA GLN A 22 -14.55 -7.14 -2.70
C GLN A 22 -15.11 -5.92 -3.43
N VAL A 23 -14.84 -5.79 -4.73
CA VAL A 23 -15.38 -4.71 -5.56
C VAL A 23 -16.92 -4.78 -5.61
N SER A 24 -17.48 -5.99 -5.78
CA SER A 24 -18.92 -6.22 -5.90
C SER A 24 -19.73 -5.91 -4.63
N LYS A 25 -19.07 -5.71 -3.48
CA LYS A 25 -19.75 -5.26 -2.25
C LYS A 25 -20.22 -3.80 -2.32
N PHE A 26 -19.70 -3.03 -3.28
CA PHE A 26 -19.97 -1.59 -3.40
C PHE A 26 -20.24 -1.20 -4.86
N THR A 27 -21.16 -1.90 -5.52
CA THR A 27 -21.48 -1.67 -6.95
C THR A 27 -21.95 -0.24 -7.24
N ASP A 28 -22.53 0.46 -6.25
CA ASP A 28 -22.98 1.84 -6.39
C ASP A 28 -21.83 2.84 -6.63
N LEU A 29 -20.58 2.42 -6.40
CA LEU A 29 -19.38 3.21 -6.71
C LEU A 29 -18.89 2.99 -8.15
N LEU A 30 -19.50 2.07 -8.91
CA LEU A 30 -19.10 1.72 -10.25
C LEU A 30 -20.05 2.33 -11.30
N GLN A 31 -19.49 2.83 -12.40
CA GLN A 31 -20.26 3.28 -13.56
C GLN A 31 -20.50 2.17 -14.59
N LYS A 32 -19.70 1.11 -14.54
CA LYS A 32 -19.75 -0.05 -15.44
C LYS A 32 -19.35 -1.31 -14.66
N PRO A 33 -19.66 -2.52 -15.17
CA PRO A 33 -19.14 -3.75 -14.59
C PRO A 33 -17.62 -3.67 -14.40
N TYR A 34 -17.17 -4.11 -13.23
CA TYR A 34 -15.76 -4.10 -12.90
C TYR A 34 -15.03 -5.24 -13.62
N GLU A 35 -13.92 -4.90 -14.26
CA GLU A 35 -12.97 -5.83 -14.84
C GLU A 35 -11.57 -5.45 -14.34
N PRO A 36 -10.80 -6.40 -13.77
CA PRO A 36 -9.42 -6.13 -13.38
C PRO A 36 -8.58 -5.63 -14.55
N ASN A 37 -7.82 -4.57 -14.32
CA ASN A 37 -6.98 -3.97 -15.34
C ASN A 37 -5.80 -4.88 -15.68
N HIS A 38 -5.71 -5.27 -16.96
CA HIS A 38 -4.64 -6.11 -17.48
C HIS A 38 -3.24 -5.52 -17.26
N PHE A 39 -3.09 -4.20 -17.32
CA PHE A 39 -1.81 -3.54 -17.05
C PHE A 39 -1.35 -3.66 -15.59
N VAL A 40 -2.26 -3.98 -14.67
CA VAL A 40 -1.95 -4.14 -13.24
C VAL A 40 -1.74 -5.61 -12.89
N PHE A 41 -2.55 -6.52 -13.43
CA PHE A 41 -2.63 -7.89 -12.90
C PHE A 41 -2.17 -9.00 -13.84
N ASP A 42 -1.96 -8.75 -15.14
CA ASP A 42 -1.66 -9.84 -16.08
C ASP A 42 -0.29 -10.48 -15.85
N GLN A 43 0.63 -9.78 -15.18
CA GLN A 43 1.97 -10.30 -14.90
C GLN A 43 2.06 -11.12 -13.60
N ILE A 44 0.94 -11.31 -12.89
CA ILE A 44 0.87 -12.32 -11.81
C ILE A 44 1.11 -13.70 -12.42
N VAL A 45 2.06 -14.43 -11.84
CA VAL A 45 2.36 -15.81 -12.24
C VAL A 45 1.68 -16.78 -11.29
N ASP A 46 0.92 -17.71 -11.87
CA ASP A 46 0.17 -18.73 -11.16
C ASP A 46 1.07 -19.64 -10.31
N ASN A 47 0.55 -20.07 -9.16
CA ASN A 47 1.19 -21.06 -8.30
C ASN A 47 2.60 -20.66 -7.83
N LYS A 48 2.91 -19.36 -7.83
CA LYS A 48 4.13 -18.79 -7.24
C LYS A 48 3.87 -18.33 -5.80
N PRO A 49 4.90 -18.32 -4.95
CA PRO A 49 4.79 -17.66 -3.67
C PRO A 49 4.68 -16.15 -3.86
N TRP A 50 4.39 -15.43 -2.78
CA TRP A 50 4.31 -13.98 -2.71
C TRP A 50 5.25 -13.48 -1.62
N TRP A 51 5.67 -12.22 -1.70
CA TRP A 51 6.24 -11.56 -0.52
C TRP A 51 5.23 -11.65 0.63
N GLY A 52 5.62 -12.32 1.71
CA GLY A 52 4.82 -12.44 2.92
C GLY A 52 5.11 -11.30 3.88
N MET A 53 4.16 -10.91 4.73
CA MET A 53 4.33 -9.81 5.67
C MET A 53 5.42 -10.10 6.72
N HIS A 54 5.55 -11.33 7.19
CA HIS A 54 6.65 -11.66 8.11
C HIS A 54 7.98 -11.57 7.38
N GLY A 55 8.03 -12.06 6.15
CA GLY A 55 9.17 -11.90 5.25
C GLY A 55 9.53 -10.44 5.02
N ALA A 56 8.60 -9.63 4.53
CA ALA A 56 8.84 -8.25 4.13
C ALA A 56 9.22 -7.33 5.29
N PHE A 57 8.57 -7.49 6.45
CA PHE A 57 8.77 -6.57 7.57
C PHE A 57 9.80 -7.07 8.59
N VAL A 58 9.94 -8.39 8.77
CA VAL A 58 10.85 -8.97 9.79
C VAL A 58 12.05 -9.64 9.14
N PHE A 59 11.87 -10.65 8.29
CA PHE A 59 12.98 -11.52 7.91
C PHE A 59 13.84 -11.03 6.74
N GLY A 60 13.30 -10.20 5.87
CA GLY A 60 13.91 -9.79 4.61
C GLY A 60 13.90 -10.90 3.57
N GLU A 61 14.75 -10.74 2.54
CA GLU A 61 14.90 -11.70 1.45
C GLU A 61 15.48 -13.05 1.92
N GLY A 62 15.14 -14.14 1.23
CA GLY A 62 15.65 -15.48 1.45
C GLY A 62 14.55 -16.51 1.73
N LYS A 63 14.89 -17.59 2.45
CA LYS A 63 13.96 -18.72 2.66
C LYS A 63 12.68 -18.34 3.40
N ARG A 64 12.72 -17.29 4.23
CA ARG A 64 11.61 -16.81 5.06
C ARG A 64 10.84 -15.63 4.46
N SER A 65 11.21 -15.18 3.26
CA SER A 65 10.60 -14.01 2.61
C SER A 65 9.12 -14.18 2.26
N ILE A 66 8.64 -15.43 2.19
CA ILE A 66 7.27 -15.79 1.80
C ILE A 66 6.36 -16.05 3.01
N GLU A 67 6.89 -15.90 4.23
CA GLU A 67 6.18 -16.22 5.46
C GLU A 67 5.14 -15.17 5.85
N GLY A 68 4.02 -15.64 6.40
CA GLY A 68 2.88 -14.82 6.78
C GLY A 68 1.88 -14.57 5.65
N PRO A 69 0.85 -13.75 5.90
CA PRO A 69 -0.06 -13.26 4.86
C PRO A 69 0.71 -12.53 3.75
N SER A 70 0.21 -12.51 2.52
CA SER A 70 0.89 -11.79 1.44
C SER A 70 0.81 -10.29 1.65
N GLU A 71 1.91 -9.57 1.49
CA GLU A 71 1.98 -8.11 1.65
C GLU A 71 0.91 -7.43 0.78
N GLU A 72 0.84 -7.81 -0.48
CA GLU A 72 -0.11 -7.25 -1.45
C GLU A 72 -1.58 -7.53 -1.14
N SER A 73 -1.88 -8.52 -0.27
CA SER A 73 -3.27 -8.76 0.14
C SER A 73 -3.87 -7.55 0.86
N ARG A 74 -3.03 -6.69 1.47
CA ARG A 74 -3.42 -5.40 2.06
C ARG A 74 -4.16 -4.51 1.07
N PHE A 75 -3.76 -4.51 -0.21
CA PHE A 75 -4.32 -3.60 -1.21
C PHE A 75 -5.19 -4.33 -2.24
N VAL A 76 -4.84 -5.57 -2.63
CA VAL A 76 -5.65 -6.39 -3.55
C VAL A 76 -7.04 -6.63 -2.99
N LEU A 77 -7.15 -6.91 -1.68
CA LEU A 77 -8.43 -7.12 -1.01
C LEU A 77 -9.11 -5.81 -0.58
N ASN A 78 -8.48 -4.66 -0.74
CA ASN A 78 -9.07 -3.37 -0.41
C ASN A 78 -9.08 -2.47 -1.66
N PRO A 79 -9.81 -2.85 -2.74
CA PRO A 79 -9.71 -2.23 -4.06
C PRO A 79 -10.01 -0.73 -4.05
N TYR A 80 -10.94 -0.30 -3.19
CA TYR A 80 -11.33 1.10 -3.07
C TYR A 80 -10.32 1.95 -2.26
N LEU A 81 -9.30 1.36 -1.65
CA LEU A 81 -8.14 2.09 -1.17
C LEU A 81 -7.30 2.49 -2.40
N LEU A 82 -7.75 3.51 -3.12
CA LEU A 82 -7.19 3.91 -4.42
C LEU A 82 -5.70 4.25 -4.32
N VAL A 83 -5.34 4.95 -3.24
CA VAL A 83 -3.95 5.24 -2.88
C VAL A 83 -3.80 4.95 -1.38
N ALA A 84 -2.78 4.18 -1.03
CA ALA A 84 -2.46 3.79 0.33
C ALA A 84 -1.11 4.38 0.76
N ALA A 85 -0.99 4.80 2.02
CA ALA A 85 0.32 5.00 2.64
C ALA A 85 0.93 3.65 3.02
N SER A 86 2.20 3.45 2.67
CA SER A 86 2.99 2.29 3.07
C SER A 86 4.19 2.74 3.88
N SER A 87 4.16 2.45 5.18
CA SER A 87 5.24 2.78 6.11
C SER A 87 6.52 2.05 5.75
N TRP A 88 7.64 2.73 5.89
CA TRP A 88 8.96 2.11 5.80
C TRP A 88 9.35 1.48 7.14
N SER A 89 8.51 0.55 7.58
CA SER A 89 8.67 -0.18 8.85
C SER A 89 9.37 -1.53 8.70
N ALA A 90 9.89 -1.83 7.50
CA ALA A 90 10.76 -2.98 7.30
C ALA A 90 12.11 -2.73 8.02
N GLU A 91 12.77 -3.83 8.41
CA GLU A 91 14.13 -3.81 8.97
C GLU A 91 14.29 -3.15 10.35
N ILE A 92 13.21 -2.68 10.98
CA ILE A 92 13.25 -2.15 12.35
C ILE A 92 13.48 -3.24 13.41
N TRP A 93 13.22 -4.51 13.06
CA TRP A 93 13.17 -5.62 13.99
C TRP A 93 14.51 -6.35 14.14
N ASN A 94 14.87 -6.69 15.38
CA ASN A 94 15.93 -7.65 15.65
C ASN A 94 15.41 -9.07 15.42
N LYS A 95 15.69 -9.59 14.23
CA LYS A 95 15.24 -10.89 13.73
C LYS A 95 15.60 -12.06 14.65
N GLU A 96 16.70 -11.96 15.41
CA GLU A 96 17.15 -13.01 16.34
C GLU A 96 16.30 -13.07 17.62
N LYS A 97 15.62 -11.97 17.97
CA LYS A 97 14.77 -11.88 19.16
C LYS A 97 13.28 -12.11 18.87
N ILE A 98 12.89 -12.07 17.60
CA ILE A 98 11.51 -12.33 17.18
C ILE A 98 11.24 -13.82 17.16
N THR A 99 10.19 -14.23 17.87
CA THR A 99 9.72 -15.62 17.95
C THR A 99 8.45 -15.82 17.13
N GLU A 100 8.14 -17.07 16.81
CA GLU A 100 6.88 -17.43 16.14
C GLU A 100 5.64 -17.03 16.95
N GLU A 101 5.74 -17.03 18.29
CA GLU A 101 4.63 -16.62 19.15
C GLU A 101 4.37 -15.12 19.07
N ASP A 102 5.43 -14.32 18.93
CA ASP A 102 5.30 -12.87 18.71
C ASP A 102 4.53 -12.59 17.41
N LEU A 103 4.89 -13.29 16.34
CA LEU A 103 4.29 -13.11 15.00
C LEU A 103 2.83 -13.59 14.92
N ARG A 104 2.40 -14.43 15.87
CA ARG A 104 0.98 -14.87 15.98
C ARG A 104 0.11 -13.87 16.72
N GLN A 105 0.70 -12.89 17.41
CA GLN A 105 -0.08 -11.90 18.13
C GLN A 105 -0.88 -11.04 17.12
N PRO A 106 -2.21 -10.94 17.28
CA PRO A 106 -3.05 -10.20 16.34
C PRO A 106 -2.70 -8.71 16.20
N ASP A 107 -2.03 -8.15 17.21
CA ASP A 107 -1.60 -6.74 17.28
C ASP A 107 -0.09 -6.56 17.04
N PHE A 108 0.61 -7.56 16.49
CA PHE A 108 2.02 -7.41 16.11
C PHE A 108 2.17 -6.28 15.07
N PRO A 109 2.97 -5.22 15.35
CA PRO A 109 2.96 -4.00 14.57
C PRO A 109 3.88 -4.08 13.33
N PHE A 110 3.46 -4.83 12.30
CA PHE A 110 4.24 -4.94 11.05
C PHE A 110 4.37 -3.62 10.29
N CYS A 111 3.25 -2.93 10.10
CA CYS A 111 3.14 -1.72 9.28
C CYS A 111 1.88 -0.93 9.62
N TRP A 112 1.75 0.27 9.05
CA TRP A 112 0.50 1.02 9.16
C TRP A 112 -0.63 0.30 8.42
N ASN A 113 -1.77 0.17 9.09
CA ASN A 113 -2.99 -0.32 8.49
C ASN A 113 -4.04 0.79 8.46
N PRO A 114 -4.77 0.96 7.34
CA PRO A 114 -5.88 1.90 7.30
C PRO A 114 -6.98 1.44 8.27
N VAL A 115 -7.47 2.35 9.10
CA VAL A 115 -8.55 2.09 10.07
C VAL A 115 -9.93 2.45 9.50
N SER A 116 -9.98 3.38 8.55
CA SER A 116 -11.23 3.72 7.87
C SER A 116 -11.01 4.20 6.44
N LEU A 117 -12.06 4.02 5.63
CA LEU A 117 -12.13 4.47 4.25
C LEU A 117 -13.51 5.11 4.03
N ARG A 118 -13.54 6.33 3.50
CA ARG A 118 -14.78 7.07 3.22
C ARG A 118 -14.79 7.55 1.78
N PHE A 119 -15.84 7.22 1.04
CA PHE A 119 -16.06 7.70 -0.31
C PHE A 119 -17.12 8.79 -0.31
N SER A 120 -16.90 9.84 -1.11
CA SER A 120 -17.89 10.88 -1.35
C SER A 120 -17.96 11.15 -2.86
N PRO A 121 -18.72 10.34 -3.62
CA PRO A 121 -18.70 10.37 -5.07
C PRO A 121 -19.12 11.71 -5.67
N LYS A 122 -20.08 12.41 -5.05
CA LYS A 122 -20.53 13.75 -5.49
C LYS A 122 -19.42 14.78 -5.43
N GLN A 123 -18.56 14.68 -4.41
CA GLN A 123 -17.41 15.54 -4.20
C GLN A 123 -16.16 15.05 -4.95
N LYS A 124 -16.21 13.86 -5.55
CA LYS A 124 -15.05 13.17 -6.15
C LYS A 124 -13.89 13.05 -5.16
N THR A 125 -14.20 12.64 -3.94
CA THR A 125 -13.19 12.46 -2.89
C THR A 125 -13.22 11.08 -2.26
N VAL A 126 -12.04 10.60 -1.88
CA VAL A 126 -11.83 9.44 -1.01
C VAL A 126 -11.00 9.88 0.18
N SER A 127 -11.29 9.39 1.38
CA SER A 127 -10.44 9.58 2.54
C SER A 127 -10.05 8.24 3.15
N ALA A 128 -8.75 7.98 3.26
CA ALA A 128 -8.19 6.85 3.98
C ALA A 128 -7.57 7.37 5.29
N THR A 129 -7.94 6.77 6.41
CA THR A 129 -7.45 7.16 7.74
C THR A 129 -6.55 6.09 8.31
N TYR A 130 -5.42 6.47 8.88
CA TYR A 130 -4.44 5.63 9.54
C TYR A 130 -4.22 6.14 10.96
N ASP A 131 -4.16 5.21 11.92
CA ASP A 131 -3.85 5.51 13.33
C ASP A 131 -2.36 5.19 13.60
N VAL A 132 -1.51 6.10 13.16
CA VAL A 132 -0.05 6.03 13.28
C VAL A 132 0.39 6.19 14.73
N SER A 133 -0.30 7.04 15.49
CA SER A 133 -0.10 7.20 16.93
C SER A 133 -0.28 5.89 17.69
N SER A 134 -1.34 5.12 17.41
CA SER A 134 -1.52 3.80 18.02
C SER A 134 -0.46 2.79 17.57
N PHE A 135 -0.07 2.81 16.30
CA PHE A 135 1.02 1.97 15.81
C PHE A 135 2.35 2.25 16.55
N ASN A 136 2.72 3.52 16.69
CA ASN A 136 3.93 3.93 17.41
C ASN A 136 3.88 3.55 18.89
N ARG A 137 2.74 3.72 19.57
CA ARG A 137 2.54 3.22 20.94
C ARG A 137 2.66 1.71 21.04
N SER A 138 2.16 0.96 20.05
CA SER A 138 2.30 -0.50 20.05
C SER A 138 3.76 -0.92 19.98
N LEU A 139 4.62 -0.19 19.24
CA LEU A 139 6.07 -0.46 19.19
C LEU A 139 6.75 -0.31 20.56
N GLU A 140 6.23 0.52 21.47
CA GLU A 140 6.77 0.68 22.84
C GLU A 140 6.78 -0.64 23.63
N LYS A 141 5.82 -1.54 23.35
CA LYS A 141 5.74 -2.86 23.99
C LYS A 141 6.85 -3.82 23.54
N TRP A 142 7.53 -3.50 22.44
CA TRP A 142 8.50 -4.37 21.78
C TRP A 142 9.91 -3.77 21.74
N GLN A 143 10.19 -2.77 22.57
CA GLN A 143 11.43 -1.98 22.56
C GLN A 143 12.72 -2.78 22.77
N ASP A 144 12.63 -3.99 23.35
CA ASP A 144 13.75 -4.91 23.52
C ASP A 144 14.07 -5.70 22.24
N LYS A 145 13.14 -5.76 21.28
CA LYS A 145 13.23 -6.46 19.99
C LYS A 145 13.37 -5.53 18.78
N ILE A 146 13.42 -4.22 18.99
CA ILE A 146 13.59 -3.21 17.93
C ILE A 146 15.06 -2.75 17.89
N ILE A 147 15.64 -2.69 16.69
CA ILE A 147 17.02 -2.21 16.44
C ILE A 147 17.03 -0.68 16.40
N ASP A 148 16.16 -0.06 15.60
CA ASP A 148 16.03 1.39 15.47
C ASP A 148 14.77 1.89 16.17
N LYS A 149 14.96 2.71 17.20
CA LYS A 149 13.89 3.25 18.05
C LYS A 149 13.37 4.60 17.57
N SER A 150 13.87 5.08 16.43
CA SER A 150 13.39 6.31 15.81
C SER A 150 11.91 6.18 15.45
N PRO A 151 11.11 7.26 15.56
CA PRO A 151 9.75 7.25 15.06
C PRO A 151 9.73 6.85 13.59
N ILE A 152 8.79 5.99 13.22
CA ILE A 152 8.55 5.66 11.81
C ILE A 152 7.66 6.77 11.26
N ASP A 153 8.27 7.71 10.55
CA ASP A 153 7.61 8.87 9.96
C ASP A 153 7.78 8.95 8.43
N ASP A 154 8.61 8.08 7.86
CA ASP A 154 8.82 7.91 6.42
C ASP A 154 7.87 6.87 5.80
N PHE A 155 7.36 7.18 4.60
CA PHE A 155 6.43 6.34 3.86
C PHE A 155 6.43 6.61 2.36
N GLY A 156 5.99 5.60 1.61
CA GLY A 156 5.66 5.71 0.19
C GLY A 156 4.17 5.57 -0.08
N LEU A 157 3.78 5.72 -1.36
CA LEU A 157 2.41 5.52 -1.81
C LEU A 157 2.27 4.26 -2.68
N VAL A 158 1.25 3.45 -2.39
CA VAL A 158 0.78 2.37 -3.27
C VAL A 158 -0.50 2.80 -3.96
N ALA A 159 -0.47 2.87 -5.28
CA ALA A 159 -1.49 3.49 -6.12
C ALA A 159 -1.96 2.60 -7.30
N TYR A 160 -1.53 1.33 -7.38
CA TYR A 160 -2.01 0.44 -8.45
C TYR A 160 -3.52 0.19 -8.40
N ASN A 161 -4.16 0.37 -7.24
CA ASN A 161 -5.62 0.35 -7.12
C ASN A 161 -6.24 1.51 -7.92
N ALA A 162 -5.69 2.72 -7.84
CA ALA A 162 -6.13 3.84 -8.67
C ALA A 162 -6.00 3.52 -10.17
N ARG A 163 -4.87 2.92 -10.58
CA ARG A 163 -4.62 2.47 -11.96
C ARG A 163 -5.61 1.40 -12.42
N ASP A 164 -5.95 0.48 -11.54
CA ASP A 164 -6.96 -0.54 -11.81
C ASP A 164 -8.34 0.07 -12.12
N PHE A 165 -8.73 1.12 -11.38
CA PHE A 165 -9.94 1.91 -11.66
C PHE A 165 -9.80 2.91 -12.82
N GLY A 166 -8.68 2.89 -13.55
CA GLY A 166 -8.43 3.70 -14.73
C GLY A 166 -7.90 5.11 -14.47
N PHE A 167 -7.54 5.44 -13.22
CA PHE A 167 -6.78 6.66 -12.93
C PHE A 167 -5.31 6.39 -13.24
N ASN A 168 -4.81 6.94 -14.35
CA ASN A 168 -3.47 6.64 -14.86
C ASN A 168 -2.41 7.62 -14.36
N TYR A 169 -2.81 8.77 -13.81
CA TYR A 169 -1.90 9.83 -13.38
C TYR A 169 -2.13 10.21 -11.93
N ILE A 170 -1.04 10.55 -11.24
CA ILE A 170 -1.01 10.90 -9.82
C ILE A 170 -0.14 12.13 -9.58
N PHE A 171 -0.52 12.95 -8.61
CA PHE A 171 0.31 14.06 -8.09
C PHE A 171 0.02 14.33 -6.63
N VAL A 172 1.04 14.73 -5.87
CA VAL A 172 0.93 15.19 -4.49
C VAL A 172 1.36 16.66 -4.41
N PRO A 173 0.41 17.62 -4.40
CA PRO A 173 0.74 19.03 -4.14
C PRO A 173 1.12 19.19 -2.67
N VAL A 174 2.43 19.09 -2.37
CA VAL A 174 2.97 19.10 -1.00
C VAL A 174 2.62 20.41 -0.26
N ASP A 175 2.53 21.53 -0.99
CA ASP A 175 2.09 22.83 -0.50
C ASP A 175 0.63 22.85 0.00
N GLN A 176 -0.17 21.86 -0.40
CA GLN A 176 -1.56 21.66 0.04
C GLN A 176 -1.70 20.50 1.04
N CYS A 177 -0.58 19.91 1.48
CA CYS A 177 -0.55 18.89 2.52
C CYS A 177 -0.31 19.51 3.90
N THR A 178 -0.76 18.84 4.96
CA THR A 178 -0.54 19.29 6.34
C THR A 178 0.54 18.43 6.99
N ASN A 179 1.59 19.07 7.53
CA ASN A 179 2.69 18.42 8.24
C ASN A 179 3.44 17.34 7.44
N VAL A 180 3.48 17.43 6.11
CA VAL A 180 4.12 16.43 5.23
C VAL A 180 5.19 17.10 4.37
N LYS A 181 6.30 16.39 4.14
CA LYS A 181 7.35 16.74 3.17
C LYS A 181 7.49 15.60 2.16
N ASN A 182 7.87 15.94 0.93
CA ASN A 182 8.34 14.98 -0.07
C ASN A 182 9.83 15.22 -0.28
N LEU A 183 10.66 14.22 -0.03
CA LEU A 183 12.12 14.36 -0.13
C LEU A 183 12.62 14.32 -1.59
N ASN A 184 11.83 13.76 -2.50
CA ASN A 184 12.15 13.63 -3.92
C ASN A 184 11.69 14.81 -4.78
N ASN A 185 10.84 15.71 -4.24
CA ASN A 185 10.34 16.91 -4.95
C ASN A 185 9.82 16.64 -6.37
N ALA A 186 8.84 15.74 -6.50
CA ALA A 186 8.24 15.43 -7.80
C ALA A 186 7.72 16.71 -8.49
N PRO A 187 8.15 17.03 -9.73
CA PRO A 187 7.90 18.33 -10.35
C PRO A 187 6.47 18.54 -10.85
N GLY A 188 5.65 17.48 -10.88
CA GLY A 188 4.29 17.55 -11.41
C GLY A 188 3.63 16.19 -11.55
N PRO A 189 2.48 16.12 -12.24
CA PRO A 189 1.73 14.89 -12.43
C PRO A 189 2.55 13.86 -13.21
N THR A 190 2.53 12.62 -12.73
CA THR A 190 3.26 11.49 -13.30
C THR A 190 2.34 10.31 -13.57
N ASP A 191 2.72 9.42 -14.47
CA ASP A 191 2.05 8.14 -14.65
C ASP A 191 2.14 7.29 -13.39
N ILE A 192 1.09 6.54 -13.08
CA ILE A 192 1.12 5.45 -12.11
C ILE A 192 1.68 4.23 -12.84
N LYS A 193 2.92 3.85 -12.51
CA LYS A 193 3.61 2.73 -13.17
C LYS A 193 3.44 1.42 -12.45
N GLN A 194 2.92 1.43 -11.22
CA GLN A 194 2.82 0.25 -10.35
C GLN A 194 1.90 -0.84 -10.95
N TYR A 195 2.34 -2.09 -10.87
CA TYR A 195 1.66 -3.31 -11.26
C TYR A 195 2.15 -4.49 -10.41
N ILE A 196 1.45 -5.62 -10.47
CA ILE A 196 1.86 -6.85 -9.80
C ILE A 196 2.52 -7.80 -10.79
N HIS A 197 3.67 -8.36 -10.41
CA HIS A 197 4.46 -9.25 -11.24
C HIS A 197 5.19 -10.29 -10.39
N CYS A 198 5.73 -11.33 -11.03
CA CYS A 198 6.67 -12.25 -10.40
C CYS A 198 8.12 -11.76 -10.63
N GLY A 199 8.87 -11.57 -9.54
CA GLY A 199 10.25 -11.09 -9.58
C GLY A 199 11.14 -11.75 -8.52
N ASN A 200 12.46 -11.60 -8.69
CA ASN A 200 13.48 -12.24 -7.85
C ASN A 200 13.92 -11.35 -6.66
N THR A 201 13.08 -10.42 -6.21
CA THR A 201 13.42 -9.54 -5.07
C THR A 201 13.37 -10.28 -3.74
N CYS A 202 12.53 -11.31 -3.61
CA CYS A 202 12.45 -12.10 -2.38
C CYS A 202 13.56 -13.12 -2.20
N LYS A 203 14.36 -13.43 -3.23
CA LYS A 203 15.39 -14.49 -3.21
C LYS A 203 14.88 -15.87 -2.76
N TYR A 204 13.58 -16.09 -2.76
CA TYR A 204 12.99 -17.41 -2.58
C TYR A 204 13.18 -18.23 -3.85
N SER A 205 13.43 -19.52 -3.71
CA SER A 205 13.65 -20.40 -4.86
C SER A 205 12.43 -20.37 -5.80
N GLY A 206 12.64 -19.89 -7.03
CA GLY A 206 11.59 -19.80 -8.03
C GLY A 206 10.81 -18.49 -8.05
N ASP A 207 11.35 -17.41 -7.44
CA ASP A 207 10.79 -16.06 -7.45
C ASP A 207 9.44 -15.96 -6.72
N CYS A 208 8.95 -14.73 -6.53
CA CYS A 208 7.65 -14.48 -5.91
C CYS A 208 6.91 -13.32 -6.57
N ASN A 209 5.59 -13.32 -6.44
CA ASN A 209 4.75 -12.21 -6.84
C ASN A 209 4.83 -11.04 -5.84
N ASN A 210 4.90 -9.81 -6.37
CA ASN A 210 4.86 -8.54 -5.63
C ASN A 210 4.54 -7.33 -6.52
N MET A 211 4.33 -6.17 -5.90
CA MET A 211 4.24 -4.90 -6.60
C MET A 211 5.61 -4.37 -7.03
N SER A 212 5.65 -3.80 -8.24
CA SER A 212 6.75 -3.00 -8.76
C SER A 212 6.23 -2.00 -9.80
N PRO A 213 7.04 -1.02 -10.24
CA PRO A 213 8.30 -0.58 -9.63
C PRO A 213 8.04 0.30 -8.39
N ALA A 214 9.06 0.42 -7.54
CA ALA A 214 9.16 1.59 -6.68
C ALA A 214 9.15 2.85 -7.58
N GLN A 215 8.46 3.91 -7.15
CA GLN A 215 8.24 5.08 -7.99
C GLN A 215 8.58 6.34 -7.20
N GLU A 216 9.79 6.86 -7.44
CA GLU A 216 10.37 8.00 -6.72
C GLU A 216 9.41 9.20 -6.60
N GLN A 217 8.61 9.47 -7.62
CA GLN A 217 7.68 10.61 -7.64
C GLN A 217 6.55 10.52 -6.59
N ILE A 218 6.26 9.31 -6.10
CA ILE A 218 5.21 9.03 -5.11
C ILE A 218 5.77 8.21 -3.94
N ASP A 219 7.05 8.38 -3.66
CA ASP A 219 7.77 7.71 -2.57
C ASP A 219 8.59 8.73 -1.76
N HIS A 220 9.21 8.29 -0.65
CA HIS A 220 10.03 9.13 0.24
C HIS A 220 9.27 10.37 0.79
N PHE A 221 8.04 10.17 1.26
CA PHE A 221 7.35 11.18 2.06
C PHE A 221 7.69 11.02 3.54
N LYS A 222 7.73 12.15 4.24
CA LYS A 222 7.93 12.18 5.70
C LYS A 222 6.90 13.10 6.35
N PHE A 223 6.22 12.64 7.40
CA PHE A 223 5.43 13.57 8.22
C PHE A 223 6.29 14.20 9.31
N THR A 224 6.00 15.45 9.66
CA THR A 224 6.77 16.27 10.62
C THR A 224 6.07 16.40 11.97
N ALA A 225 4.76 16.16 12.00
CA ALA A 225 3.93 16.11 13.20
C ALA A 225 2.62 15.38 12.89
N LEU A 226 2.01 14.76 13.90
CA LEU A 226 0.65 14.23 13.82
C LEU A 226 -0.34 15.22 14.49
N PRO A 227 -1.56 15.41 13.95
CA PRO A 227 -2.05 14.79 12.72
C PRO A 227 -1.39 15.35 11.46
N ALA A 228 -1.23 14.50 10.45
CA ALA A 228 -0.75 14.85 9.12
C ALA A 228 -1.80 14.47 8.06
N GLU A 229 -1.84 15.22 6.96
CA GLU A 229 -2.77 14.93 5.85
C GLU A 229 -2.05 15.08 4.51
N VAL A 230 -2.09 14.01 3.70
CA VAL A 230 -1.60 14.02 2.32
C VAL A 230 -2.78 14.17 1.38
N LYS A 231 -2.74 15.20 0.55
CA LYS A 231 -3.67 15.38 -0.56
C LYS A 231 -3.06 14.76 -1.82
N VAL A 232 -3.77 13.84 -2.45
CA VAL A 232 -3.36 13.16 -3.68
C VAL A 232 -4.38 13.45 -4.77
N LEU A 233 -3.91 13.90 -5.92
CA LEU A 233 -4.72 14.21 -7.09
C LEU A 233 -4.59 13.07 -8.10
N LEU A 234 -5.72 12.59 -8.64
CA LEU A 234 -5.77 11.50 -9.61
C LEU A 234 -6.49 11.93 -10.88
N TRP A 235 -5.95 11.53 -12.03
CA TRP A 235 -6.57 11.76 -13.34
C TRP A 235 -6.58 10.48 -14.18
N LYS A 236 -7.62 10.32 -15.00
CA LYS A 236 -7.71 9.26 -16.00
C LYS A 236 -6.82 9.55 -17.21
N GLN A 237 -6.68 10.82 -17.57
CA GLN A 237 -5.86 11.31 -18.68
C GLN A 237 -4.78 12.26 -18.16
N LYS A 238 -3.69 12.42 -18.92
CA LYS A 238 -2.60 13.31 -18.51
C LYS A 238 -3.13 14.74 -18.36
N PRO A 239 -3.04 15.35 -17.17
CA PRO A 239 -3.46 16.72 -17.01
C PRO A 239 -2.47 17.66 -17.74
N PRO A 240 -2.95 18.72 -18.43
CA PRO A 240 -2.08 19.73 -19.02
C PRO A 240 -1.22 20.48 -18.01
N SER A 241 -1.65 20.57 -16.74
CA SER A 241 -0.91 21.23 -15.66
C SER A 241 -1.38 20.75 -14.28
N THR A 242 -0.66 21.14 -13.22
CA THR A 242 -1.05 20.89 -11.82
C THR A 242 -2.33 21.62 -11.38
N GLN A 243 -2.79 22.61 -12.16
CA GLN A 243 -4.01 23.38 -11.88
C GLN A 243 -5.27 22.75 -12.47
N THR A 244 -5.12 21.72 -13.32
CA THR A 244 -6.25 21.01 -13.90
C THR A 244 -6.99 20.23 -12.83
N SER A 245 -8.31 20.44 -12.70
CA SER A 245 -9.15 19.71 -11.75
C SER A 245 -8.96 18.19 -11.86
N PRO A 246 -8.76 17.48 -10.74
CA PRO A 246 -8.64 16.02 -10.75
C PRO A 246 -9.98 15.33 -11.02
N ASP A 247 -9.91 14.12 -11.56
CA ASP A 247 -11.05 13.22 -11.65
C ASP A 247 -11.44 12.65 -10.28
N MET A 248 -10.46 12.52 -9.37
CA MET A 248 -10.64 12.09 -7.99
C MET A 248 -9.55 12.70 -7.10
N THR A 249 -9.91 13.14 -5.89
CA THR A 249 -8.94 13.52 -4.86
C THR A 249 -8.94 12.48 -3.74
N VAL A 250 -7.77 11.99 -3.35
CA VAL A 250 -7.61 11.11 -2.19
C VAL A 250 -6.94 11.89 -1.05
N PHE A 251 -7.53 11.82 0.14
CA PHE A 251 -6.95 12.35 1.37
C PHE A 251 -6.46 11.18 2.23
N ILE A 252 -5.16 11.15 2.51
CA ILE A 252 -4.57 10.19 3.43
C ILE A 252 -4.34 10.91 4.75
N LYS A 253 -5.09 10.52 5.79
CA LYS A 253 -5.07 11.13 7.10
C LYS A 253 -4.28 10.26 8.06
N LEU A 254 -3.19 10.79 8.58
CA LEU A 254 -2.32 10.13 9.55
C LEU A 254 -2.58 10.77 10.91
N HIS A 255 -3.07 9.99 11.87
CA HIS A 255 -3.36 10.46 13.24
C HIS A 255 -2.47 9.78 14.26
#